data_AF-A0A4P8WJL0-F1
#
_entry.id   AF-A0A4P8WJL0-F1
#
_cell.length_a   1.000
_cell.length_b   1.000
_cell.length_c   1.000
_cell.angle_alpha   90.00
_cell.angle_beta   90.00
_cell.angle_gamma   90.00
#
_symmetry.space_group_name_H-M   'P 1'
#
loop_
_entity.id
_entity.type
_entity.pdbx_description
1 polymer ?
#
loop_
_entity_poly.entity_id
_entity_poly.type
_entity_poly.pdbx_seq_one_letter_code
_entity_poly.pdbx_strand_id
1 'polypeptide(L)'
;MFDELLGRALLKDRIDELEDENERLQKRYEAESERRADAATARQDAEERINRLEDRIAQLEGELERVEEDETGLAVRRREQLRGARLESVIDRLTTFRTGPEGALTVGVDGEGVSESARAELEPVLGDRVALVDDAAPCLCCVDDAGLLTVTLEPPVVPDRDATWSDRFALEREWFLPTGRHAIALVRTDLFALGVYEGADRVDYRGFESDVKGSHSKGGFSQARFERIRDGQIDDHLERCREALAGYEPGGEAADTPLSLVGQRGIVDALVEESALEPTATAAVDATGDPKPALEDAVRSFWTTELRVL
;
A
#
# COMPACT_ATOMS: atom_id res chain seq x y z
N MET A 1 -38.22 -27.20 -66.72
CA MET A 1 -39.57 -26.57 -66.81
C MET A 1 -40.51 -26.98 -65.66
N PHE A 2 -40.36 -28.14 -64.99
CA PHE A 2 -41.12 -28.47 -63.75
C PHE A 2 -40.47 -27.96 -62.44
N ASP A 3 -39.16 -27.67 -62.43
CA ASP A 3 -38.45 -27.21 -61.22
C ASP A 3 -38.68 -25.71 -60.88
N GLU A 4 -39.03 -24.87 -61.86
CA GLU A 4 -39.40 -23.46 -61.66
C GLU A 4 -40.82 -23.29 -61.08
N LEU A 5 -41.75 -24.20 -61.40
CA LEU A 5 -43.17 -24.13 -60.99
C LEU A 5 -43.45 -24.64 -59.56
N LEU A 6 -42.46 -25.28 -58.91
CA LEU A 6 -42.60 -25.85 -57.56
C LEU A 6 -41.67 -25.20 -56.52
N GLY A 7 -41.07 -24.04 -56.80
CA GLY A 7 -40.22 -23.30 -55.84
C GLY A 7 -38.89 -23.98 -55.50
N ARG A 8 -38.57 -25.09 -56.16
CA ARG A 8 -37.36 -25.91 -55.89
C ARG A 8 -36.09 -25.26 -56.41
N ALA A 9 -36.18 -24.50 -57.52
CA ALA A 9 -35.08 -23.70 -58.04
C ALA A 9 -34.69 -22.57 -57.06
N LEU A 10 -35.66 -21.79 -56.57
CA LEU A 10 -35.42 -20.73 -55.58
C LEU A 10 -34.86 -21.26 -54.25
N LEU A 11 -35.28 -22.47 -53.84
CA LEU A 11 -34.72 -23.13 -52.66
C LEU A 11 -33.28 -23.58 -52.88
N LYS A 12 -32.92 -24.05 -54.07
CA LYS A 12 -31.53 -24.39 -54.41
C LYS A 12 -30.65 -23.15 -54.41
N ASP A 13 -31.08 -22.07 -55.06
CA ASP A 13 -30.32 -20.82 -55.07
C ASP A 13 -30.11 -20.28 -53.64
N ARG A 14 -31.11 -20.42 -52.76
CA ARG A 14 -30.97 -20.04 -51.35
C ARG A 14 -30.07 -20.97 -50.55
N ILE A 15 -30.04 -22.26 -50.87
CA ILE A 15 -29.11 -23.22 -50.26
C ILE A 15 -27.69 -22.87 -50.68
N ASP A 16 -27.44 -22.65 -51.97
CA ASP A 16 -26.12 -22.30 -52.50
C ASP A 16 -25.62 -20.97 -51.89
N GLU A 17 -26.50 -19.96 -51.78
CA GLU A 17 -26.18 -18.68 -51.13
C GLU A 17 -25.86 -18.84 -49.63
N LEU A 18 -26.62 -19.69 -48.93
CA LEU A 18 -26.36 -19.98 -47.52
C LEU A 18 -25.10 -20.81 -47.32
N GLU A 19 -24.76 -21.72 -48.22
CA GLU A 19 -23.52 -22.49 -48.20
C GLU A 19 -22.30 -21.60 -48.42
N ASP A 20 -22.36 -20.69 -49.40
CA ASP A 20 -21.35 -19.66 -49.63
C ASP A 20 -21.18 -18.72 -48.43
N GLU A 21 -22.28 -18.31 -47.80
CA GLU A 21 -22.25 -17.48 -46.59
C GLU A 21 -21.63 -18.25 -45.41
N ASN A 22 -21.95 -19.54 -45.27
CA ASN A 22 -21.37 -20.41 -44.25
C ASN A 22 -19.86 -20.55 -44.44
N GLU A 23 -19.39 -20.78 -45.66
CA GLU A 23 -17.97 -20.92 -45.95
C GLU A 23 -17.19 -19.63 -45.66
N ARG A 24 -17.79 -18.46 -45.96
CA ARG A 24 -17.23 -17.14 -45.61
C ARG A 24 -17.23 -16.87 -44.10
N LEU A 25 -18.26 -17.30 -43.39
CA LEU A 25 -18.32 -17.22 -41.93
C LEU A 25 -17.27 -18.12 -41.28
N GLN A 26 -17.12 -19.34 -41.78
CA GLN A 26 -16.15 -20.31 -41.29
C GLN A 26 -14.71 -19.82 -41.48
N LYS A 27 -14.36 -19.33 -42.67
CA LYS A 27 -13.03 -18.75 -42.93
C LYS A 27 -12.71 -17.55 -42.03
N ARG A 28 -13.70 -16.68 -41.76
CA ARG A 28 -13.52 -15.57 -40.81
C ARG A 28 -13.32 -16.06 -39.39
N TYR A 29 -14.08 -17.09 -38.98
CA TYR A 29 -13.95 -17.68 -37.65
C TYR A 29 -12.57 -18.31 -37.45
N GLU A 30 -12.08 -19.06 -38.44
CA GLU A 30 -10.75 -19.69 -38.40
C GLU A 30 -9.63 -18.64 -38.30
N ALA A 31 -9.66 -17.60 -39.14
CA ALA A 31 -8.66 -16.53 -39.09
C ALA A 31 -8.69 -15.72 -37.78
N GLU A 32 -9.87 -15.57 -37.18
CA GLU A 32 -10.01 -14.90 -35.88
C GLU A 32 -9.56 -15.80 -34.74
N SER A 33 -9.84 -17.10 -34.80
CA SER A 33 -9.35 -18.11 -33.87
C SER A 33 -7.82 -18.22 -33.89
N GLU A 34 -7.19 -18.09 -35.06
CA GLU A 34 -5.73 -18.13 -35.21
C GLU A 34 -5.08 -16.90 -34.57
N ARG A 35 -5.55 -15.68 -34.89
CA ARG A 35 -5.08 -14.43 -34.26
C ARG A 35 -5.20 -14.45 -32.74
N ARG A 36 -6.25 -15.10 -32.24
CA ARG A 36 -6.51 -15.29 -30.83
C ARG A 36 -5.51 -16.24 -30.17
N ALA A 37 -5.15 -17.33 -30.84
CA ALA A 37 -4.12 -18.26 -30.37
C ALA A 37 -2.75 -17.57 -30.31
N ASP A 38 -2.43 -16.74 -31.32
CA ASP A 38 -1.19 -15.97 -31.34
C ASP A 38 -1.13 -14.94 -30.21
N ALA A 39 -2.22 -14.20 -29.98
CA ALA A 39 -2.31 -13.22 -28.89
C ALA A 39 -2.25 -13.88 -27.50
N ALA A 40 -2.84 -15.08 -27.35
CA ALA A 40 -2.75 -15.85 -26.11
C ALA A 40 -1.32 -16.33 -25.85
N THR A 41 -0.62 -16.81 -26.88
CA THR A 41 0.79 -17.21 -26.81
C THR A 41 1.67 -16.02 -26.42
N ALA A 42 1.52 -14.88 -27.12
CA ALA A 42 2.29 -13.67 -26.83
C ALA A 42 2.07 -13.16 -25.39
N ARG A 43 0.87 -13.33 -24.85
CA ARG A 43 0.57 -12.98 -23.46
C ARG A 43 1.17 -13.96 -22.46
N GLN A 44 1.10 -15.27 -22.73
CA GLN A 44 1.76 -16.28 -21.90
C GLN A 44 3.27 -16.04 -21.84
N ASP A 45 3.89 -15.69 -22.96
CA ASP A 45 5.31 -15.33 -23.01
C ASP A 45 5.62 -14.08 -22.17
N ALA A 46 4.72 -13.09 -22.16
CA ALA A 46 4.85 -11.90 -21.34
C ALA A 46 4.68 -12.20 -19.83
N GLU A 47 3.71 -13.03 -19.45
CA GLU A 47 3.49 -13.48 -18.08
C GLU A 47 4.67 -14.32 -17.57
N GLU A 48 5.18 -15.26 -18.38
CA GLU A 48 6.41 -15.98 -18.05
C GLU A 48 7.57 -15.04 -17.83
N ARG A 49 7.67 -13.97 -18.63
CA ARG A 49 8.72 -12.97 -18.46
C ARG A 49 8.54 -12.18 -17.16
N ILE A 50 7.32 -11.79 -16.80
CA ILE A 50 7.04 -11.13 -15.53
C ILE A 50 7.40 -12.04 -14.37
N ASN A 51 6.92 -13.29 -14.35
CA ASN A 51 7.24 -14.24 -13.28
C ASN A 51 8.76 -14.46 -13.15
N ARG A 52 9.47 -14.60 -14.27
CA ARG A 52 10.95 -14.70 -14.26
C ARG A 52 11.62 -13.44 -13.74
N LEU A 53 11.04 -12.26 -13.99
CA LEU A 53 11.55 -11.00 -13.46
C LEU A 53 11.26 -10.88 -11.96
N GLU A 54 10.07 -11.25 -11.50
CA GLU A 54 9.69 -11.29 -10.09
C GLU A 54 10.56 -12.28 -9.30
N ASP A 55 10.74 -13.51 -9.81
CA ASP A 55 11.64 -14.50 -9.22
C ASP A 55 13.07 -13.97 -9.13
N ARG A 56 13.50 -13.22 -10.15
CA ARG A 56 14.82 -12.61 -10.18
C ARG A 56 14.94 -11.42 -9.24
N ILE A 57 13.88 -10.63 -9.08
CA ILE A 57 13.82 -9.57 -8.07
C ILE A 57 13.92 -10.20 -6.69
N ALA A 58 13.10 -11.20 -6.35
CA ALA A 58 13.16 -11.89 -5.07
C ALA A 58 14.54 -12.54 -4.82
N GLN A 59 15.15 -13.14 -5.86
CA GLN A 59 16.52 -13.65 -5.77
C GLN A 59 17.52 -12.52 -5.53
N LEU A 60 17.43 -11.40 -6.26
CA LEU A 60 18.31 -10.25 -6.13
C LEU A 60 18.13 -9.53 -4.79
N GLU A 61 16.91 -9.43 -4.27
CA GLU A 61 16.61 -8.91 -2.93
C GLU A 61 17.25 -9.81 -1.87
N GLY A 62 17.10 -11.14 -1.98
CA GLY A 62 17.74 -12.06 -1.07
C GLY A 62 19.27 -12.14 -1.23
N GLU A 63 19.81 -11.83 -2.41
CA GLU A 63 21.25 -11.66 -2.64
C GLU A 63 21.75 -10.31 -2.11
N LEU A 64 20.98 -9.24 -2.26
CA LEU A 64 21.25 -7.91 -1.73
C LEU A 64 21.25 -7.92 -0.21
N GLU A 65 20.24 -8.53 0.43
CA GLU A 65 20.20 -8.70 1.89
C GLU A 65 21.45 -9.46 2.39
N ARG A 66 21.86 -10.52 1.69
CA ARG A 66 23.10 -11.25 2.01
C ARG A 66 24.37 -10.44 1.75
N VAL A 67 24.40 -9.64 0.69
CA VAL A 67 25.54 -8.80 0.33
C VAL A 67 25.63 -7.59 1.25
N GLU A 68 24.52 -6.99 1.69
CA GLU A 68 24.48 -5.92 2.70
C GLU A 68 24.98 -6.45 4.05
N GLU A 69 24.56 -7.68 4.43
CA GLU A 69 25.09 -8.40 5.59
C GLU A 69 26.60 -8.67 5.46
N ASP A 70 27.09 -9.06 4.28
CA ASP A 70 28.48 -9.45 4.03
C ASP A 70 29.45 -8.27 3.70
N GLU A 71 29.00 -7.18 3.07
CA GLU A 71 29.82 -6.02 2.66
C GLU A 71 30.00 -5.00 3.78
N THR A 72 29.00 -4.80 4.65
CA THR A 72 29.12 -3.85 5.77
C THR A 72 29.41 -4.53 7.10
N GLY A 73 29.01 -5.80 7.28
CA GLY A 73 29.07 -6.48 8.58
C GLY A 73 28.21 -5.81 9.67
N LEU A 74 27.30 -4.91 9.26
CA LEU A 74 26.43 -4.15 10.15
C LEU A 74 25.07 -4.85 10.22
N ALA A 75 24.71 -5.34 11.41
CA ALA A 75 23.42 -5.96 11.64
C ALA A 75 22.68 -5.22 12.74
N VAL A 76 21.36 -5.07 12.56
CA VAL A 76 20.46 -4.60 13.61
C VAL A 76 20.55 -5.57 14.80
N ARG A 77 20.93 -5.06 15.96
CA ARG A 77 21.08 -5.87 17.19
C ARG A 77 19.77 -6.49 17.64
N ARG A 78 18.66 -5.77 17.46
CA ARG A 78 17.34 -6.21 17.90
C ARG A 78 16.23 -5.50 17.13
N ARG A 79 15.21 -6.26 16.72
CA ARG A 79 13.95 -5.77 16.16
C ARG A 79 12.79 -6.19 17.07
N GLU A 80 11.88 -5.27 17.40
CA GLU A 80 10.70 -5.52 18.23
C GLU A 80 9.50 -4.71 17.71
N GLN A 81 8.36 -5.35 17.47
CA GLN A 81 7.10 -4.65 17.22
C GLN A 81 6.41 -4.33 18.54
N LEU A 82 6.14 -3.05 18.78
CA LEU A 82 5.64 -2.50 20.02
C LEU A 82 4.22 -1.95 19.82
N ARG A 83 3.34 -2.20 20.79
CA ARG A 83 1.97 -1.66 20.82
C ARG A 83 1.42 -1.54 22.24
N GLY A 84 0.39 -0.70 22.40
CA GLY A 84 -0.32 -0.51 23.67
C GLY A 84 0.61 -0.20 24.84
N ALA A 85 0.36 -0.80 26.00
CA ALA A 85 1.13 -0.55 27.23
C ALA A 85 2.65 -0.84 27.09
N ARG A 86 3.04 -1.74 26.18
CA ARG A 86 4.46 -2.05 25.94
C ARG A 86 5.14 -0.91 25.18
N LEU A 87 4.49 -0.36 24.17
CA LEU A 87 4.96 0.83 23.44
C LEU A 87 5.05 2.03 24.38
N GLU A 88 3.97 2.30 25.13
CA GLU A 88 3.92 3.38 26.12
C GLU A 88 5.10 3.31 27.10
N SER A 89 5.37 2.13 27.68
CA SER A 89 6.50 1.95 28.58
C SER A 89 7.88 2.19 27.94
N VAL A 90 8.03 1.91 26.64
CA VAL A 90 9.29 2.17 25.91
C VAL A 90 9.45 3.67 25.64
N ILE A 91 8.39 4.33 25.17
CA ILE A 91 8.41 5.79 24.94
C ILE A 91 8.64 6.55 26.24
N ASP A 92 8.00 6.15 27.34
CA ASP A 92 8.23 6.72 28.67
C ASP A 92 9.70 6.55 29.10
N ARG A 93 10.32 5.40 28.81
CA ARG A 93 11.73 5.18 29.12
C ARG A 93 12.63 6.08 28.29
N LEU A 94 12.42 6.15 26.98
CA LEU A 94 13.23 7.00 26.09
C LEU A 94 13.12 8.47 26.49
N THR A 95 11.91 8.95 26.81
CA THR A 95 11.68 10.33 27.26
C THR A 95 12.28 10.64 28.63
N THR A 96 12.68 9.65 29.43
CA THR A 96 13.41 9.84 30.70
C THR A 96 14.93 9.97 30.53
N PHE A 97 15.47 9.64 29.35
CA PHE A 97 16.90 9.74 29.09
C PHE A 97 17.35 11.22 29.13
N ARG A 98 18.43 11.49 29.87
CA ARG A 98 18.97 12.84 30.08
C ARG A 98 20.48 12.84 29.86
N THR A 99 20.96 13.84 29.16
CA THR A 99 22.36 14.05 28.82
C THR A 99 22.79 15.47 29.17
N GLY A 100 24.04 15.83 28.88
CA GLY A 100 24.43 17.24 28.80
C GLY A 100 23.76 17.93 27.62
N PRO A 101 23.89 19.27 27.50
CA PRO A 101 23.49 19.96 26.29
C PRO A 101 24.12 19.29 25.07
N GLU A 102 23.33 19.13 24.00
CA GLU A 102 23.75 18.50 22.75
C GLU A 102 24.21 17.03 22.87
N GLY A 103 23.75 16.30 23.89
CA GLY A 103 24.10 14.89 24.06
C GLY A 103 23.09 13.89 23.49
N ALA A 104 21.90 14.32 23.09
CA ALA A 104 20.86 13.47 22.53
C ALA A 104 20.34 14.04 21.21
N LEU A 105 20.50 13.29 20.13
CA LEU A 105 20.00 13.62 18.80
C LEU A 105 18.69 12.89 18.55
N THR A 106 17.70 13.65 18.06
CA THR A 106 16.47 13.11 17.48
C THR A 106 16.37 13.61 16.04
N VAL A 107 16.10 12.72 15.08
CA VAL A 107 15.96 13.06 13.67
C VAL A 107 14.87 12.21 13.00
N GLY A 108 13.99 12.86 12.24
CA GLY A 108 13.03 12.19 11.37
C GLY A 108 13.66 11.83 10.03
N VAL A 109 13.35 10.64 9.52
CA VAL A 109 13.82 10.09 8.25
C VAL A 109 12.57 9.68 7.49
N ASP A 110 12.37 10.27 6.32
CA ASP A 110 11.23 9.98 5.46
C ASP A 110 11.48 8.73 4.59
N GLY A 111 10.56 8.42 3.68
CA GLY A 111 10.70 7.26 2.79
C GLY A 111 11.77 7.41 1.69
N GLU A 112 12.36 8.59 1.52
CA GLU A 112 13.48 8.83 0.59
C GLU A 112 14.83 8.52 1.23
N GLY A 113 14.85 8.29 2.55
CA GLY A 113 16.03 7.92 3.32
C GLY A 113 16.64 9.09 4.09
N VAL A 114 17.87 8.93 4.54
CA VAL A 114 18.58 9.93 5.35
C VAL A 114 19.03 11.08 4.45
N SER A 115 18.49 12.28 4.72
CA SER A 115 18.88 13.51 4.04
C SER A 115 20.35 13.86 4.26
N GLU A 116 20.94 14.69 3.38
CA GLU A 116 22.35 15.10 3.52
C GLU A 116 22.62 15.83 4.84
N SER A 117 21.67 16.66 5.30
CA SER A 117 21.76 17.37 6.58
C SER A 117 21.72 16.40 7.77
N ALA A 118 20.79 15.44 7.76
CA ALA A 118 20.71 14.41 8.80
C ALA A 118 21.96 13.51 8.80
N ARG A 119 22.47 13.15 7.62
CA ARG A 119 23.68 12.33 7.47
C ARG A 119 24.90 13.01 8.07
N ALA A 120 25.07 14.32 7.86
CA ALA A 120 26.19 15.08 8.44
C ALA A 120 26.18 15.09 9.99
N GLU A 121 25.01 15.02 10.61
CA GLU A 121 24.86 14.95 12.07
C GLU A 121 25.01 13.52 12.61
N LEU A 122 24.60 12.50 11.85
CA LEU A 122 24.66 11.10 12.26
C LEU A 122 26.04 10.46 12.04
N GLU A 123 26.74 10.77 10.95
CA GLU A 123 28.04 10.19 10.60
C GLU A 123 29.10 10.28 11.73
N PRO A 124 29.24 11.42 12.44
CA PRO A 124 30.21 11.53 13.55
C PRO A 124 29.98 10.53 14.70
N VAL A 125 28.73 10.05 14.86
CA VAL A 125 28.32 9.21 16.00
C VAL A 125 28.11 7.76 15.57
N LEU A 126 27.53 7.54 14.40
CA LEU A 126 27.19 6.22 13.88
C LEU A 126 28.24 5.67 12.92
N GLY A 127 29.04 6.52 12.28
CA GLY A 127 29.93 6.13 11.19
C GLY A 127 29.16 5.38 10.11
N ASP A 128 29.64 4.19 9.75
CA ASP A 128 29.01 3.35 8.72
C ASP A 128 27.59 2.88 9.10
N ARG A 129 27.21 2.92 10.39
CA ARG A 129 25.85 2.55 10.85
C ARG A 129 24.74 3.49 10.39
N VAL A 130 25.06 4.62 9.74
CA VAL A 130 24.05 5.46 9.09
C VAL A 130 23.26 4.67 8.03
N ALA A 131 23.88 3.69 7.37
CA ALA A 131 23.18 2.80 6.43
C ALA A 131 22.00 2.08 7.09
N LEU A 132 22.15 1.61 8.33
CA LEU A 132 21.06 0.96 9.07
C LEU A 132 19.89 1.90 9.43
N VAL A 133 20.14 3.21 9.45
CA VAL A 133 19.09 4.22 9.64
C VAL A 133 18.36 4.45 8.32
N ASP A 134 19.09 4.46 7.21
CA ASP A 134 18.56 4.53 5.84
C ASP A 134 17.64 3.34 5.55
N ASP A 135 18.09 2.12 5.85
CA ASP A 135 17.30 0.88 5.68
C ASP A 135 16.05 0.82 6.57
N ALA A 136 16.05 1.59 7.67
CA ALA A 136 14.92 1.69 8.57
C ALA A 136 13.88 2.73 8.15
N ALA A 137 14.13 3.51 7.10
CA ALA A 137 13.23 4.52 6.57
C ALA A 137 11.85 3.95 6.16
N PRO A 138 10.74 4.66 6.42
CA PRO A 138 10.66 5.89 7.20
C PRO A 138 10.77 5.61 8.71
N CYS A 139 11.54 6.43 9.44
CA CYS A 139 11.69 6.25 10.88
C CYS A 139 12.07 7.54 11.64
N LEU A 140 11.96 7.48 12.96
CA LEU A 140 12.52 8.44 13.89
C LEU A 140 13.76 7.82 14.56
N CYS A 141 14.92 8.39 14.29
CA CYS A 141 16.19 7.95 14.85
C CYS A 141 16.53 8.73 16.13
N CYS A 142 16.92 8.00 17.17
CA CYS A 142 17.32 8.54 18.47
C CYS A 142 18.71 7.99 18.82
N VAL A 143 19.70 8.89 18.91
CA VAL A 143 21.09 8.53 19.23
C VAL A 143 21.67 9.45 20.29
N ASP A 144 22.51 8.92 21.18
CA ASP A 144 23.27 9.72 22.13
C ASP A 144 24.73 9.88 21.73
N ASP A 145 25.36 10.94 22.23
CA ASP A 145 26.77 11.26 21.99
C ASP A 145 27.75 10.22 22.59
N ALA A 146 27.33 9.49 23.62
CA ALA A 146 28.13 8.46 24.29
C ALA A 146 27.93 7.05 23.72
N GLY A 147 27.03 6.86 22.75
CA GLY A 147 26.75 5.56 22.11
C GLY A 147 26.08 4.53 23.03
N LEU A 148 25.39 4.97 24.09
CA LEU A 148 24.63 4.12 25.00
C LEU A 148 23.26 3.70 24.41
N LEU A 149 22.67 4.55 23.58
CA LEU A 149 21.38 4.41 22.93
C LEU A 149 21.50 4.75 21.46
N THR A 150 21.18 3.77 20.63
CA THR A 150 21.05 3.95 19.19
C THR A 150 19.85 3.14 18.74
N VAL A 151 18.74 3.83 18.50
CA VAL A 151 17.48 3.18 18.12
C VAL A 151 16.79 3.93 17.00
N THR A 152 16.09 3.20 16.15
CA THR A 152 15.10 3.76 15.24
C THR A 152 13.71 3.26 15.62
N LEU A 153 12.74 4.14 15.48
CA LEU A 153 11.33 3.87 15.72
C LEU A 153 10.57 4.17 14.44
N GLU A 154 9.67 3.29 14.02
CA GLU A 154 8.76 3.55 12.90
C GLU A 154 7.39 3.95 13.47
N PRO A 155 7.15 5.23 13.78
CA PRO A 155 5.87 5.68 14.32
C PRO A 155 4.76 5.61 13.27
N PRO A 156 3.51 5.33 13.68
CA PRO A 156 2.31 5.45 12.85
C PRO A 156 2.17 6.81 12.16
N VAL A 157 2.60 7.89 12.82
CA VAL A 157 2.67 9.24 12.27
C VAL A 157 4.11 9.71 12.31
N VAL A 158 4.80 9.67 11.17
CA VAL A 158 6.21 10.05 11.05
C VAL A 158 6.32 11.57 11.06
N PRO A 159 7.00 12.18 12.03
CA PRO A 159 7.11 13.62 12.08
C PRO A 159 8.15 14.11 11.07
N ASP A 160 7.81 15.18 10.34
CA ASP A 160 8.80 15.94 9.57
C ASP A 160 9.68 16.73 10.55
N ARG A 161 10.90 16.25 10.77
CA ARG A 161 11.81 16.77 11.80
C ARG A 161 13.26 16.73 11.39
N ASP A 162 13.85 17.91 11.37
CA ASP A 162 15.29 18.09 11.25
C ASP A 162 16.06 17.49 12.44
N ALA A 163 17.30 17.11 12.15
CA ALA A 163 18.27 16.66 13.13
C ALA A 163 18.46 17.72 14.23
N THR A 164 18.05 17.38 15.46
CA THR A 164 18.12 18.28 16.60
C THR A 164 18.84 17.63 17.77
N TRP A 165 19.97 18.21 18.15
CA TRP A 165 20.71 17.88 19.37
C TRP A 165 20.12 18.60 20.58
N SER A 166 19.93 17.88 21.69
CA SER A 166 19.37 18.40 22.93
C SER A 166 19.90 17.65 24.16
N ASP A 167 19.38 17.97 25.34
CA ASP A 167 19.66 17.27 26.60
C ASP A 167 18.76 16.04 26.84
N ARG A 168 17.91 15.71 25.85
CA ARG A 168 16.93 14.61 25.86
C ARG A 168 16.41 14.33 24.45
N PHE A 169 15.80 13.17 24.25
CA PHE A 169 15.06 12.88 23.01
C PHE A 169 13.76 13.67 22.92
N ALA A 170 13.46 14.19 21.73
CA ALA A 170 12.26 14.97 21.43
C ALA A 170 11.18 14.05 20.86
N LEU A 171 10.43 13.38 21.74
CA LEU A 171 9.37 12.43 21.39
C LEU A 171 8.00 12.96 21.81
N GLU A 172 7.03 12.97 20.90
CA GLU A 172 5.64 13.31 21.22
C GLU A 172 4.75 12.05 21.17
N ARG A 173 3.86 11.91 22.16
CA ARG A 173 3.06 10.68 22.33
C ARG A 173 2.11 10.44 21.15
N GLU A 174 1.59 11.51 20.56
CA GLU A 174 0.64 11.46 19.44
C GLU A 174 1.20 10.80 18.18
N TRP A 175 2.53 10.73 18.03
CA TRP A 175 3.15 10.01 16.91
C TRP A 175 3.03 8.49 17.05
N PHE A 176 2.92 8.00 18.28
CA PHE A 176 3.02 6.58 18.62
C PHE A 176 1.71 5.98 19.14
N LEU A 177 0.87 6.81 19.76
CA LEU A 177 -0.29 6.36 20.52
C LEU A 177 -1.55 7.07 20.04
N PRO A 178 -2.71 6.38 20.06
CA PRO A 178 -3.99 6.98 19.73
C PRO A 178 -4.38 7.98 20.82
N THR A 179 -4.09 9.26 20.60
CA THR A 179 -4.43 10.36 21.52
C THR A 179 -5.46 11.29 20.92
N GLY A 180 -6.29 11.88 21.77
CA GLY A 180 -7.31 12.84 21.34
C GLY A 180 -8.36 12.22 20.41
N ARG A 181 -9.08 13.09 19.70
CA ARG A 181 -10.08 12.68 18.71
C ARG A 181 -9.43 12.55 17.35
N HIS A 182 -9.60 11.41 16.68
CA HIS A 182 -9.02 11.15 15.36
C HIS A 182 -9.88 10.16 14.56
N ALA A 183 -9.63 10.05 13.27
CA ALA A 183 -10.31 9.16 12.35
C ALA A 183 -9.32 8.24 11.63
N ILE A 184 -9.70 6.98 11.44
CA ILE A 184 -8.94 6.01 10.64
C ILE A 184 -9.88 5.43 9.59
N ALA A 185 -9.51 5.54 8.33
CA ALA A 185 -10.22 4.92 7.21
C ALA A 185 -9.40 3.79 6.61
N LEU A 186 -9.95 2.58 6.64
CA LEU A 186 -9.48 1.43 5.89
C LEU A 186 -10.06 1.49 4.47
N VAL A 187 -9.19 1.50 3.46
CA VAL A 187 -9.55 1.56 2.04
C VAL A 187 -8.86 0.43 1.29
N ARG A 188 -9.64 -0.43 0.66
CA ARG A 188 -9.19 -1.51 -0.23
C ARG A 188 -9.97 -1.43 -1.54
N THR A 189 -9.60 -2.23 -2.53
CA THR A 189 -10.33 -2.29 -3.81
C THR A 189 -11.83 -2.57 -3.66
N ASP A 190 -12.23 -3.29 -2.62
CA ASP A 190 -13.57 -3.85 -2.43
C ASP A 190 -14.19 -3.51 -1.08
N LEU A 191 -13.49 -2.76 -0.23
CA LEU A 191 -13.86 -2.56 1.16
C LEU A 191 -13.48 -1.17 1.65
N PHE A 192 -14.44 -0.52 2.28
CA PHE A 192 -14.25 0.75 2.98
C PHE A 192 -14.75 0.63 4.42
N ALA A 193 -13.96 1.12 5.37
CA ALA A 193 -14.41 1.28 6.75
C ALA A 193 -13.74 2.48 7.41
N LEU A 194 -14.54 3.42 7.86
CA LEU A 194 -14.15 4.59 8.63
C LEU A 194 -14.57 4.41 10.08
N GLY A 195 -13.65 4.65 11.00
CA GLY A 195 -13.94 4.78 12.43
C GLY A 195 -13.47 6.13 12.95
N VAL A 196 -14.28 6.74 13.81
CA VAL A 196 -13.87 7.91 14.62
C VAL A 196 -13.59 7.43 16.03
N TYR A 197 -12.50 7.89 16.60
CA TYR A 197 -11.97 7.44 17.88
C TYR A 197 -11.76 8.63 18.83
N GLU A 198 -11.98 8.38 20.12
CA GLU A 198 -11.49 9.21 21.21
C GLU A 198 -10.49 8.39 22.02
N GLY A 199 -9.20 8.67 21.86
CA GLY A 199 -8.15 7.78 22.33
C GLY A 199 -8.28 6.39 21.69
N ALA A 200 -8.33 5.33 22.50
CA ALA A 200 -8.47 3.97 22.00
C ALA A 200 -9.93 3.56 21.71
N ASP A 201 -10.91 4.37 22.11
CA ASP A 201 -12.33 4.00 22.03
C ASP A 201 -12.98 4.50 20.74
N ARG A 202 -13.57 3.59 19.97
CA ARG A 202 -14.33 3.94 18.75
C ARG A 202 -15.70 4.52 19.13
N VAL A 203 -15.93 5.77 18.75
CA VAL A 203 -17.16 6.52 19.04
C VAL A 203 -18.12 6.60 17.86
N ASP A 204 -17.62 6.47 16.63
CA ASP A 204 -18.44 6.41 15.41
C ASP A 204 -17.87 5.42 14.40
N TYR A 205 -18.74 4.92 13.51
CA TYR A 205 -18.39 3.92 12.52
C TYR A 205 -19.25 4.03 11.26
N ARG A 206 -18.60 3.98 10.09
CA ARG A 206 -19.23 3.86 8.78
C ARG A 206 -18.42 2.89 7.93
N GLY A 207 -19.04 1.86 7.37
CA GLY A 207 -18.34 0.94 6.48
C GLY A 207 -19.27 0.28 5.47
N PHE A 208 -18.69 -0.15 4.36
CA PHE A 208 -19.39 -0.83 3.28
C PHE A 208 -18.42 -1.67 2.46
N GLU A 209 -18.97 -2.72 1.83
CA GLU A 209 -18.28 -3.51 0.82
C GLU A 209 -18.76 -3.09 -0.57
N SER A 210 -17.99 -3.45 -1.59
CA SER A 210 -18.35 -3.31 -2.99
C SER A 210 -18.08 -4.61 -3.73
N ASP A 211 -18.95 -4.94 -4.68
CA ASP A 211 -18.86 -6.19 -5.46
C ASP A 211 -17.76 -6.13 -6.54
N VAL A 212 -16.58 -5.62 -6.18
CA VAL A 212 -15.41 -5.61 -7.07
C VAL A 212 -14.94 -7.05 -7.20
N LYS A 213 -15.00 -7.58 -8.42
CA LYS A 213 -14.63 -8.98 -8.65
C LYS A 213 -13.14 -9.18 -8.37
N GLY A 214 -12.80 -10.25 -7.66
CA GLY A 214 -11.41 -10.65 -7.44
C GLY A 214 -10.65 -10.90 -8.75
N SER A 215 -9.32 -10.80 -8.70
CA SER A 215 -8.47 -11.15 -9.84
C SER A 215 -8.57 -12.65 -10.12
N HIS A 216 -9.05 -13.02 -11.31
CA HIS A 216 -9.06 -14.42 -11.75
C HIS A 216 -7.90 -14.66 -12.70
N SER A 217 -6.92 -15.44 -12.26
CA SER A 217 -5.72 -15.85 -13.03
C SER A 217 -6.00 -16.83 -14.19
N LYS A 218 -7.25 -17.02 -14.59
CA LYS A 218 -7.61 -17.93 -15.69
C LYS A 218 -7.67 -17.15 -17.00
N GLY A 219 -6.53 -17.10 -17.69
CA GLY A 219 -6.36 -16.52 -19.03
C GLY A 219 -7.44 -17.01 -20.00
N GLY A 220 -8.21 -16.08 -20.57
CA GLY A 220 -9.23 -16.40 -21.57
C GLY A 220 -9.88 -15.16 -22.19
N PHE A 221 -10.67 -15.35 -23.26
CA PHE A 221 -11.28 -14.30 -24.11
C PHE A 221 -12.12 -13.24 -23.39
N SER A 222 -12.47 -13.46 -22.12
CA SER A 222 -13.22 -12.50 -21.33
C SER A 222 -12.37 -11.68 -20.37
N GLN A 223 -11.05 -11.93 -20.27
CA GLN A 223 -10.21 -11.29 -19.25
C GLN A 223 -10.07 -9.78 -19.44
N ALA A 224 -9.75 -9.28 -20.63
CA ALA A 224 -9.66 -7.83 -20.86
C ALA A 224 -11.00 -7.10 -20.65
N ARG A 225 -12.13 -7.81 -20.83
CA ARG A 225 -13.46 -7.29 -20.48
C ARG A 225 -13.70 -7.33 -18.97
N PHE A 226 -13.23 -8.37 -18.28
CA PHE A 226 -13.33 -8.47 -16.82
C PHE A 226 -12.46 -7.43 -16.12
N GLU A 227 -11.22 -7.20 -16.59
CA GLU A 227 -10.33 -6.15 -16.09
C GLU A 227 -10.98 -4.78 -16.26
N ARG A 228 -11.46 -4.42 -17.46
CA ARG A 228 -12.19 -3.15 -17.67
C ARG A 228 -13.43 -2.98 -16.81
N ILE A 229 -14.21 -4.05 -16.61
CA ILE A 229 -15.36 -3.99 -15.71
C ILE A 229 -14.89 -3.79 -14.27
N ARG A 230 -13.86 -4.51 -13.86
CA ARG A 230 -13.29 -4.44 -12.51
C ARG A 230 -12.71 -3.06 -12.22
N ASP A 231 -11.97 -2.47 -13.16
CA ASP A 231 -11.41 -1.13 -13.02
C ASP A 231 -12.54 -0.11 -12.83
N GLY A 232 -13.59 -0.17 -13.65
CA GLY A 232 -14.78 0.67 -13.44
C GLY A 232 -15.48 0.44 -12.10
N GLN A 233 -15.50 -0.80 -11.60
CA GLN A 233 -16.03 -1.08 -10.26
C GLN A 233 -15.14 -0.52 -9.14
N ILE A 234 -13.82 -0.46 -9.34
CA ILE A 234 -12.87 0.17 -8.41
C ILE A 234 -13.08 1.68 -8.42
N ASP A 235 -13.24 2.29 -9.59
CA ASP A 235 -13.52 3.72 -9.73
C ASP A 235 -14.81 4.11 -9.00
N ASP A 236 -15.90 3.35 -9.22
CA ASP A 236 -17.18 3.51 -8.52
C ASP A 236 -17.02 3.35 -6.99
N HIS A 237 -16.16 2.42 -6.55
CA HIS A 237 -15.86 2.21 -5.14
C HIS A 237 -15.12 3.42 -4.55
N LEU A 238 -14.08 3.91 -5.24
CA LEU A 238 -13.30 5.07 -4.82
C LEU A 238 -14.14 6.35 -4.78
N GLU A 239 -15.07 6.54 -5.71
CA GLU A 239 -16.03 7.64 -5.66
C GLU A 239 -16.86 7.61 -4.37
N ARG A 240 -17.41 6.44 -4.01
CA ARG A 240 -18.13 6.25 -2.74
C ARG A 240 -17.25 6.48 -1.52
N CYS A 241 -15.98 6.12 -1.57
CA CYS A 241 -15.00 6.40 -0.52
C CYS A 241 -14.78 7.91 -0.35
N ARG A 242 -14.60 8.65 -1.45
CA ARG A 242 -14.47 10.12 -1.43
C ARG A 242 -15.71 10.78 -0.86
N GLU A 243 -16.90 10.36 -1.29
CA GLU A 243 -18.16 10.86 -0.69
C GLU A 243 -18.26 10.59 0.81
N ALA A 244 -17.74 9.45 1.27
CA ALA A 244 -17.73 9.11 2.69
C ALA A 244 -16.71 9.94 3.49
N LEU A 245 -15.65 10.41 2.85
CA LEU A 245 -14.56 11.19 3.44
C LEU A 245 -14.68 12.71 3.18
N ALA A 246 -15.64 13.17 2.39
CA ALA A 246 -15.81 14.58 2.03
C ALA A 246 -15.90 15.53 3.23
N GLY A 247 -16.38 15.05 4.38
CA GLY A 247 -16.40 15.84 5.63
C GLY A 247 -15.01 16.17 6.18
N TYR A 248 -13.97 15.41 5.83
CA TYR A 248 -12.58 15.60 6.25
C TYR A 248 -11.75 16.43 5.27
N GLU A 249 -12.29 16.78 4.09
CA GLU A 249 -11.61 17.68 3.16
C GLU A 249 -11.55 19.11 3.75
N PRO A 250 -10.59 19.94 3.30
CA PRO A 250 -10.48 21.33 3.74
C PRO A 250 -11.80 22.11 3.61
N GLY A 251 -12.30 22.64 4.72
CA GLY A 251 -13.58 23.35 4.79
C GLY A 251 -14.81 22.46 5.04
N GLY A 252 -14.63 21.15 5.15
CA GLY A 252 -15.64 20.20 5.61
C GLY A 252 -15.93 20.29 7.11
N GLU A 253 -16.98 19.61 7.56
CA GLU A 253 -17.43 19.63 8.96
C GLU A 253 -16.49 18.93 9.96
N ALA A 254 -15.59 18.07 9.45
CA ALA A 254 -14.61 17.32 10.22
C ALA A 254 -13.16 17.62 9.77
N ALA A 255 -12.93 18.72 9.04
CA ALA A 255 -11.61 19.10 8.51
C ALA A 255 -10.51 19.22 9.59
N ASP A 256 -10.88 19.64 10.81
CA ASP A 256 -9.95 19.74 11.95
C ASP A 256 -9.69 18.40 12.66
N THR A 257 -10.31 17.30 12.22
CA THR A 257 -10.11 15.97 12.81
C THR A 257 -8.98 15.24 12.08
N PRO A 258 -7.87 14.88 12.77
CA PRO A 258 -6.79 14.12 12.16
C PRO A 258 -7.31 12.84 11.51
N LEU A 259 -7.00 12.64 10.23
CA LEU A 259 -7.42 11.50 9.44
C LEU A 259 -6.20 10.68 9.01
N SER A 260 -6.17 9.39 9.31
CA SER A 260 -5.21 8.45 8.76
C SER A 260 -5.87 7.52 7.76
N LEU A 261 -5.26 7.35 6.59
CA LEU A 261 -5.73 6.44 5.54
C LEU A 261 -4.88 5.18 5.54
N VAL A 262 -5.50 4.02 5.68
CA VAL A 262 -4.80 2.75 5.73
C VAL A 262 -5.41 1.76 4.77
N GLY A 263 -4.63 0.83 4.24
CA GLY A 263 -5.16 -0.28 3.44
C GLY A 263 -4.24 -0.71 2.33
N GLN A 264 -4.78 -0.91 1.13
CA GLN A 264 -3.97 -1.29 -0.01
C GLN A 264 -3.24 -0.06 -0.56
N ARG A 265 -1.90 -0.09 -0.57
CA ARG A 265 -1.04 1.06 -0.93
C ARG A 265 -1.50 1.79 -2.19
N GLY A 266 -1.56 1.10 -3.32
CA GLY A 266 -1.98 1.74 -4.58
C GLY A 266 -3.42 2.29 -4.60
N ILE A 267 -4.31 1.78 -3.76
CA ILE A 267 -5.68 2.31 -3.63
C ILE A 267 -5.73 3.53 -2.71
N VAL A 268 -4.94 3.50 -1.63
CA VAL A 268 -4.76 4.67 -0.74
C VAL A 268 -4.11 5.81 -1.52
N ASP A 269 -3.04 5.54 -2.26
CA ASP A 269 -2.32 6.54 -3.05
C ASP A 269 -3.25 7.15 -4.10
N ALA A 270 -3.98 6.34 -4.87
CA ALA A 270 -4.96 6.83 -5.85
C ALA A 270 -6.08 7.66 -5.19
N LEU A 271 -6.54 7.28 -4.00
CA LEU A 271 -7.56 8.05 -3.28
C LEU A 271 -7.02 9.42 -2.86
N VAL A 272 -5.78 9.50 -2.36
CA VAL A 272 -5.13 10.75 -1.96
C VAL A 272 -4.90 11.65 -3.18
N GLU A 273 -4.34 11.11 -4.27
CA GLU A 273 -4.05 11.86 -5.49
C GLU A 273 -5.32 12.43 -6.17
N GLU A 274 -6.43 11.69 -6.10
CA GLU A 274 -7.70 12.07 -6.74
C GLU A 274 -8.67 12.83 -5.81
N SER A 275 -8.28 13.15 -4.58
CA SER A 275 -9.11 13.91 -3.62
C SER A 275 -8.38 15.15 -3.10
N ALA A 276 -9.09 15.99 -2.34
CA ALA A 276 -8.48 17.12 -1.63
C ALA A 276 -8.10 16.76 -0.18
N LEU A 277 -8.02 15.46 0.14
CA LEU A 277 -7.71 15.00 1.49
C LEU A 277 -6.25 15.30 1.84
N GLU A 278 -6.03 15.79 3.05
CA GLU A 278 -4.71 15.99 3.65
C GLU A 278 -4.55 15.04 4.84
N PRO A 279 -4.35 13.72 4.60
CA PRO A 279 -4.26 12.77 5.69
C PRO A 279 -3.03 13.04 6.55
N THR A 280 -3.20 12.90 7.86
CA THR A 280 -2.10 12.99 8.84
C THR A 280 -1.08 11.87 8.67
N ALA A 281 -1.52 10.70 8.21
CA ALA A 281 -0.64 9.58 7.88
C ALA A 281 -1.30 8.62 6.89
N THR A 282 -0.47 7.91 6.13
CA THR A 282 -0.88 6.83 5.24
C THR A 282 -0.10 5.56 5.53
N ALA A 283 -0.76 4.39 5.55
CA ALA A 283 -0.07 3.12 5.77
C ALA A 283 -0.66 1.95 4.99
N ALA A 284 0.21 1.02 4.57
CA ALA A 284 -0.24 -0.24 3.98
C ALA A 284 -0.62 -1.23 5.09
N VAL A 285 -1.83 -1.81 5.03
CA VAL A 285 -2.27 -2.87 5.96
C VAL A 285 -3.01 -3.97 5.20
N ASP A 286 -2.83 -5.22 5.62
CA ASP A 286 -3.48 -6.38 5.00
C ASP A 286 -4.76 -6.85 5.73
N ALA A 287 -5.48 -5.90 6.35
CA ALA A 287 -6.72 -6.21 7.06
C ALA A 287 -7.81 -6.68 6.08
N THR A 288 -8.37 -7.88 6.30
CA THR A 288 -9.36 -8.52 5.41
C THR A 288 -10.61 -8.96 6.18
N GLY A 289 -11.65 -9.38 5.44
CA GLY A 289 -12.93 -9.81 6.00
C GLY A 289 -13.93 -8.67 6.09
N ASP A 290 -14.98 -8.85 6.90
CA ASP A 290 -16.06 -7.86 7.02
C ASP A 290 -15.53 -6.47 7.44
N PRO A 291 -16.15 -5.35 7.01
CA PRO A 291 -15.57 -4.01 7.18
C PRO A 291 -15.28 -3.61 8.62
N LYS A 292 -16.11 -4.05 9.57
CA LYS A 292 -15.94 -3.70 10.99
C LYS A 292 -14.78 -4.46 11.66
N PRO A 293 -14.70 -5.80 11.58
CA PRO A 293 -13.51 -6.56 11.99
C PRO A 293 -12.23 -6.14 11.26
N ALA A 294 -12.30 -5.91 9.94
CA ALA A 294 -11.15 -5.47 9.16
C ALA A 294 -10.63 -4.12 9.65
N LEU A 295 -11.50 -3.16 9.97
CA LEU A 295 -11.09 -1.89 10.56
C LEU A 295 -10.41 -2.08 11.92
N GLU A 296 -10.91 -2.98 12.78
CA GLU A 296 -10.29 -3.25 14.09
C GLU A 296 -8.88 -3.82 13.95
N ASP A 297 -8.67 -4.70 12.97
CA ASP A 297 -7.34 -5.22 12.65
C ASP A 297 -6.43 -4.14 12.04
N ALA A 298 -6.95 -3.33 11.13
CA ALA A 298 -6.23 -2.21 10.53
C ALA A 298 -5.76 -1.20 11.58
N VAL A 299 -6.63 -0.80 12.51
CA VAL A 299 -6.29 0.12 13.62
C VAL A 299 -5.21 -0.48 14.51
N ARG A 300 -5.31 -1.79 14.80
CA ARG A 300 -4.30 -2.51 15.58
C ARG A 300 -2.95 -2.55 14.86
N SER A 301 -2.95 -2.78 13.56
CA SER A 301 -1.73 -2.80 12.74
C SER A 301 -1.12 -1.39 12.63
N PHE A 302 -1.96 -0.39 12.39
CA PHE A 302 -1.54 1.00 12.25
C PHE A 302 -0.85 1.53 13.52
N TRP A 303 -1.42 1.29 14.70
CA TRP A 303 -0.82 1.69 16.00
C TRP A 303 0.27 0.73 16.51
N THR A 304 0.98 0.06 15.60
CA THR A 304 2.15 -0.75 15.92
C THR A 304 3.40 -0.02 15.45
N THR A 305 4.32 0.22 16.39
CA THR A 305 5.61 0.83 16.09
C THR A 305 6.69 -0.23 16.03
N GLU A 306 7.50 -0.20 14.99
CA GLU A 306 8.68 -1.04 14.95
C GLU A 306 9.86 -0.33 15.62
N LEU A 307 10.49 -0.99 16.59
CA LEU A 307 11.73 -0.58 17.23
C LEU A 307 12.89 -1.41 16.69
N ARG A 308 13.93 -0.74 16.19
CA ARG A 308 15.21 -1.36 15.85
C ARG A 308 16.30 -0.79 16.77
N VAL A 309 17.16 -1.65 17.30
CA VAL A 309 18.36 -1.28 18.07
C VAL A 309 19.56 -1.53 17.18
N LEU A 310 20.37 -0.50 16.92
CA LEU A 310 21.52 -0.57 16.00
C LEU A 310 22.84 -0.90 16.72
#